data_AF-A0A2G9Y939-F1
#
_entry.id   AF-A0A2G9Y939-F1
#
_cell.length_a   1.000
_cell.length_b   1.000
_cell.length_c   1.000
_cell.angle_alpha   90.00
_cell.angle_beta   90.00
_cell.angle_gamma   90.00
#
_symmetry.space_group_name_H-M   'P 1'
#
loop_
_entity.id
_entity.type
_entity.pdbx_description
1 polymer ?
#
loop_
_entity_poly.entity_id
_entity_poly.type
_entity_poly.pdbx_seq_one_letter_code
_entity_poly.pdbx_strand_id
1 'polypeptide(L)'
;MGIYDKKDNKVNRLAYQDESIMGIHALNREQHFALNLLLDDRIQLVTLVGRAGTGKTLLALAASLQKVLKEKKYSRIVVSRPIIPMGKDIGYLPGTKEEKLENWMEPIKDNLDFIFHRSKQGPKELEELFRRQSIVLEALTYSRGRSIPNQILLIDEVQNLTPLEAKTVISRAGEGAKVILTGDPWQIDNPYLDSDSNGLIYTA
;
A
#
# COMPACT_ATOMS: atom_id res chain seq x y z
N MET A 1 23.12 -10.09 -2.98
CA MET A 1 21.70 -10.51 -3.13
C MET A 1 21.26 -10.28 -4.56
N GLY A 2 20.39 -11.12 -5.11
CA GLY A 2 19.96 -10.99 -6.52
C GLY A 2 18.64 -11.69 -6.81
N ILE A 3 18.01 -11.31 -7.92
CA ILE A 3 16.78 -11.91 -8.45
C ILE A 3 17.15 -12.72 -9.69
N TYR A 4 16.66 -13.96 -9.76
CA TYR A 4 16.84 -14.80 -10.93
C TYR A 4 15.94 -14.31 -12.07
N ASP A 5 16.55 -13.98 -13.22
CA ASP A 5 15.83 -13.66 -14.44
C ASP A 5 15.84 -14.87 -15.38
N LYS A 6 14.65 -15.45 -15.60
CA LYS A 6 14.48 -16.62 -16.45
C LYS A 6 14.79 -16.34 -17.92
N LYS A 7 14.63 -15.10 -18.39
CA LYS A 7 14.92 -14.75 -19.79
C LYS A 7 16.43 -14.76 -20.07
N ASP A 8 17.21 -14.25 -19.12
CA ASP A 8 18.67 -14.14 -19.25
C ASP A 8 19.42 -15.35 -18.67
N ASN A 9 18.69 -16.27 -18.01
CA ASN A 9 19.23 -17.43 -17.28
C ASN A 9 20.35 -17.04 -16.30
N LYS A 10 20.16 -15.90 -15.60
CA LYS A 10 21.17 -15.30 -14.72
C LYS A 10 20.53 -14.74 -13.46
N VAL A 11 21.33 -14.68 -12.40
CA VAL A 11 20.98 -13.95 -11.18
C VAL A 11 21.45 -12.51 -11.35
N ASN A 12 20.48 -11.61 -11.53
CA ASN A 12 20.74 -10.18 -11.61
C ASN A 12 20.88 -9.62 -10.19
N ARG A 13 21.88 -8.76 -9.97
CA ARG A 13 22.02 -8.03 -8.71
C ARG A 13 20.77 -7.17 -8.51
N LEU A 14 20.29 -7.08 -7.27
CA LEU A 14 19.21 -6.14 -6.93
C LEU A 14 19.64 -4.72 -7.33
N ALA A 15 18.77 -3.99 -8.03
CA ALA A 15 19.06 -2.67 -8.56
C ALA A 15 19.18 -1.62 -7.43
N TYR A 16 18.37 -1.76 -6.37
CA TYR A 16 18.25 -0.77 -5.30
C TYR A 16 18.90 -1.24 -3.97
N GLN A 17 20.15 -1.70 -3.99
CA GLN A 17 20.79 -2.22 -2.77
C GLN A 17 21.18 -1.14 -1.77
N ASP A 18 21.63 0.02 -2.23
CA ASP A 18 22.18 1.07 -1.33
C ASP A 18 21.45 2.41 -1.49
N GLU A 19 20.36 2.43 -2.27
CA GLU A 19 19.62 3.65 -2.55
C GLU A 19 18.58 3.96 -1.46
N SER A 20 18.50 5.25 -1.14
CA SER A 20 17.43 5.79 -0.31
C SER A 20 16.20 6.05 -1.18
N ILE A 21 15.08 5.40 -0.89
CA ILE A 21 13.82 5.60 -1.61
C ILE A 21 12.98 6.59 -0.81
N MET A 22 12.87 7.83 -1.29
CA MET A 22 12.20 8.91 -0.54
C MET A 22 12.75 9.07 0.90
N GLY A 23 14.06 8.92 1.09
CA GLY A 23 14.67 9.02 2.43
C GLY A 23 14.58 7.74 3.27
N ILE A 24 13.93 6.68 2.77
CA ILE A 24 13.77 5.39 3.45
C ILE A 24 14.84 4.40 2.96
N HIS A 25 15.51 3.75 3.90
CA HIS A 25 16.47 2.67 3.63
C HIS A 25 15.89 1.34 4.10
N ALA A 26 16.10 0.29 3.30
CA ALA A 26 15.83 -1.07 3.75
C ALA A 26 16.80 -1.44 4.88
N LEU A 27 16.26 -2.04 5.95
CA LEU A 27 17.01 -2.42 7.15
C LEU A 27 17.50 -3.88 7.12
N ASN A 28 16.91 -4.69 6.25
CA ASN A 28 17.23 -6.10 6.11
C ASN A 28 16.99 -6.57 4.67
N ARG A 29 17.41 -7.81 4.40
CA ARG A 29 17.33 -8.44 3.08
C ARG A 29 15.91 -8.47 2.53
N GLU A 30 14.94 -8.81 3.36
CA GLU A 30 13.53 -8.94 2.98
C GLU A 30 12.98 -7.58 2.52
N GLN A 31 13.32 -6.49 3.20
CA GLN A 31 12.97 -5.14 2.78
C GLN A 31 13.68 -4.70 1.50
N HIS A 32 14.94 -5.12 1.27
CA HIS A 32 15.61 -4.88 -0.02
C HIS A 32 14.85 -5.56 -1.16
N PHE A 33 14.45 -6.83 -0.99
CA PHE A 33 13.63 -7.51 -1.99
C PHE A 33 12.29 -6.81 -2.19
N ALA A 34 11.61 -6.42 -1.11
CA ALA A 34 10.34 -5.70 -1.20
C ALA A 34 10.46 -4.41 -2.03
N LEU A 35 11.44 -3.55 -1.74
CA LEU A 35 11.67 -2.31 -2.51
C LEU A 35 11.97 -2.59 -3.98
N ASN A 36 12.77 -3.62 -4.28
CA ASN A 36 13.07 -3.97 -5.67
C ASN A 36 11.81 -4.44 -6.42
N LEU A 37 10.94 -5.24 -5.80
CA LEU A 37 9.69 -5.68 -6.41
C LEU A 37 8.68 -4.53 -6.58
N LEU A 38 8.62 -3.62 -5.61
CA LEU A 38 7.77 -2.44 -5.66
C LEU A 38 8.21 -1.47 -6.77
N LEU A 39 9.52 -1.30 -6.98
CA LEU A 39 10.07 -0.37 -7.97
C LEU A 39 10.20 -0.98 -9.38
N ASP A 40 10.05 -2.30 -9.52
CA ASP A 40 10.03 -2.94 -10.83
C ASP A 40 8.69 -2.69 -11.56
N ASP A 41 8.76 -1.96 -12.68
CA ASP A 41 7.60 -1.64 -13.52
C ASP A 41 7.04 -2.86 -14.28
N ARG A 42 7.82 -3.95 -14.37
CA ARG A 42 7.37 -5.21 -15.00
C ARG A 42 6.38 -5.96 -14.11
N ILE A 43 6.33 -5.63 -12.82
CA ILE A 43 5.48 -6.29 -11.83
C ILE A 43 4.30 -5.38 -11.51
N GLN A 44 3.11 -5.74 -11.98
CA GLN A 44 1.91 -4.89 -11.82
C GLN A 44 1.16 -5.14 -10.51
N LEU A 45 1.36 -6.29 -9.87
CA LEU A 45 0.76 -6.65 -8.59
C LEU A 45 1.87 -7.12 -7.64
N VAL A 46 1.97 -6.49 -6.47
CA VAL A 46 2.90 -6.88 -5.40
C VAL A 46 2.13 -7.05 -4.11
N THR A 47 2.29 -8.20 -3.47
CA THR A 47 1.72 -8.47 -2.14
C THR A 47 2.84 -8.57 -1.13
N LEU A 48 2.81 -7.72 -0.11
CA LEU A 48 3.74 -7.76 1.01
C LEU A 48 3.02 -8.33 2.23
N VAL A 49 3.45 -9.52 2.63
CA VAL A 49 2.89 -10.27 3.75
C VAL A 49 3.93 -10.37 4.86
N GLY A 50 3.52 -10.12 6.09
CA GLY A 50 4.40 -10.29 7.24
C GLY A 50 3.86 -9.65 8.50
N ARG A 51 4.52 -9.90 9.63
CA ARG A 51 4.07 -9.41 10.95
C ARG A 51 4.00 -7.89 11.02
N ALA A 52 3.18 -7.36 11.93
CA ALA A 52 3.18 -5.95 12.30
C ALA A 52 4.61 -5.44 12.60
N GLY A 53 4.90 -4.18 12.23
CA GLY A 53 6.21 -3.56 12.44
C GLY A 53 7.31 -3.93 11.43
N THR A 54 7.05 -4.81 10.46
CA THR A 54 8.05 -5.17 9.43
C THR A 54 8.25 -4.12 8.32
N GLY A 55 7.50 -3.02 8.35
CA GLY A 55 7.65 -1.88 7.44
C GLY A 55 6.91 -1.99 6.10
N LYS A 56 6.01 -2.96 5.93
CA LYS A 56 5.27 -3.23 4.68
C LYS A 56 4.63 -1.97 4.09
N THR A 57 3.76 -1.32 4.87
CA THR A 57 3.03 -0.10 4.48
C THR A 57 3.98 1.06 4.21
N LEU A 58 4.98 1.26 5.08
CA LEU A 58 6.00 2.30 4.92
C LEU A 58 6.77 2.16 3.60
N LEU A 59 7.27 0.95 3.27
CA LEU A 59 8.02 0.69 2.05
C LEU A 59 7.14 0.84 0.80
N ALA A 60 5.89 0.35 0.88
CA ALA A 60 4.92 0.49 -0.19
C ALA A 60 4.62 1.97 -0.48
N LEU A 61 4.40 2.79 0.54
CA LEU A 61 4.19 4.24 0.40
C LEU A 61 5.44 4.94 -0.17
N ALA A 62 6.64 4.63 0.35
CA ALA A 62 7.88 5.23 -0.13
C ALA A 62 8.14 4.94 -1.62
N ALA A 63 7.97 3.68 -2.04
CA ALA A 63 8.09 3.29 -3.44
C ALA A 63 7.00 3.95 -4.31
N SER A 64 5.77 4.06 -3.80
CA SER A 64 4.67 4.72 -4.52
C SER A 64 4.94 6.20 -4.75
N LEU A 65 5.43 6.90 -3.72
CA LEU A 65 5.84 8.30 -3.80
C LEU A 65 7.02 8.51 -4.75
N GLN A 66 8.01 7.61 -4.72
CA GLN A 66 9.11 7.63 -5.69
C GLN A 66 8.58 7.56 -7.13
N LYS A 67 7.67 6.61 -7.40
CA LYS A 67 7.11 6.38 -8.73
C LYS A 67 6.23 7.53 -9.23
N VAL A 68 5.47 8.19 -8.35
CA VAL A 68 4.59 9.31 -8.71
C VAL A 68 5.33 10.64 -8.77
N LEU A 69 6.16 10.95 -7.77
CA LEU A 69 6.74 12.29 -7.61
C LEU A 69 8.09 12.46 -8.33
N LYS A 70 8.94 11.43 -8.29
CA LYS A 70 10.29 11.49 -8.88
C LYS A 70 10.29 10.97 -10.32
N GLU A 71 9.72 9.78 -10.52
CA GLU A 71 9.72 9.14 -11.84
C GLU A 71 8.54 9.57 -12.73
N LYS A 72 7.48 10.15 -12.13
CA LYS A 72 6.25 10.56 -12.84
C LYS A 72 5.62 9.44 -13.68
N LYS A 73 5.78 8.18 -13.23
CA LYS A 73 5.29 6.98 -13.92
C LYS A 73 3.78 6.80 -13.78
N TYR A 74 3.24 7.17 -12.61
CA TYR A 74 1.81 7.09 -12.31
C TYR A 74 1.29 8.48 -11.94
N SER A 75 0.01 8.72 -12.19
CA SER A 75 -0.62 10.02 -12.00
C SER A 75 -0.95 10.34 -10.54
N ARG A 76 -1.33 9.33 -9.74
CA ARG A 76 -1.70 9.47 -8.33
C ARG A 76 -1.55 8.16 -7.57
N ILE A 77 -1.51 8.28 -6.25
CA ILE A 77 -1.53 7.18 -5.27
C ILE A 77 -2.91 7.17 -4.61
N VAL A 78 -3.60 6.03 -4.69
CA VAL A 78 -4.83 5.77 -3.94
C VAL A 78 -4.50 4.76 -2.86
N VAL A 79 -4.62 5.16 -1.60
CA VAL A 79 -4.48 4.27 -0.45
C VAL A 79 -5.85 3.94 0.10
N SER A 80 -6.14 2.65 0.22
CA SER A 80 -7.42 2.16 0.73
C SER A 80 -7.22 1.19 1.89
N ARG A 81 -8.04 1.31 2.93
CA ARG A 81 -8.14 0.30 4.00
C ARG A 81 -9.57 -0.25 4.08
N PRO A 82 -9.74 -1.54 4.43
CA PRO A 82 -11.05 -2.07 4.82
C PRO A 82 -11.61 -1.30 6.01
N ILE A 83 -12.93 -1.13 6.03
CA ILE A 83 -13.65 -0.75 7.25
C ILE A 83 -14.00 -2.05 7.96
N ILE A 84 -13.55 -2.20 9.19
CA ILE A 84 -13.80 -3.40 9.98
C ILE A 84 -15.03 -3.17 10.85
N PRO A 85 -16.08 -4.00 10.73
CA PRO A 85 -17.25 -3.88 11.57
C PRO A 85 -16.94 -4.36 12.99
N MET A 86 -16.49 -3.44 13.86
CA MET A 86 -16.35 -3.68 15.29
C MET A 86 -17.74 -3.63 15.96
N GLY A 87 -18.53 -4.71 15.90
CA GLY A 87 -19.82 -4.77 16.59
C GLY A 87 -20.84 -3.70 16.16
N LYS A 88 -21.61 -3.13 17.11
CA LYS A 88 -22.70 -2.16 16.87
C LYS A 88 -22.20 -0.88 16.21
N ASP A 89 -22.18 -0.89 14.88
CA ASP A 89 -21.83 0.22 14.00
C ASP A 89 -20.50 0.90 14.34
N ILE A 90 -20.07 1.78 13.47
CA ILE A 90 -18.98 2.74 13.70
C ILE A 90 -19.26 3.65 14.95
N GLY A 91 -20.34 3.42 15.70
CA GLY A 91 -20.90 4.25 16.78
C GLY A 91 -20.09 4.36 18.07
N TYR A 92 -19.00 3.59 18.27
CA TYR A 92 -18.21 3.68 19.52
C TYR A 92 -17.11 4.73 19.52
N LEU A 93 -16.69 5.23 18.35
CA LEU A 93 -15.90 6.46 18.29
C LEU A 93 -16.86 7.66 18.30
N PRO A 94 -16.64 8.71 19.12
CA PRO A 94 -17.41 9.95 18.99
C PRO A 94 -17.10 10.62 17.64
N GLY A 95 -18.06 11.37 17.08
CA GLY A 95 -17.86 12.17 15.86
C GLY A 95 -18.68 11.76 14.64
N THR A 96 -18.48 12.50 13.55
CA THR A 96 -19.07 12.26 12.23
C THR A 96 -18.46 11.02 11.55
N LYS A 97 -19.05 10.53 10.45
CA LYS A 97 -18.47 9.39 9.72
C LYS A 97 -17.09 9.75 9.16
N GLU A 98 -16.95 10.99 8.74
CA GLU A 98 -15.76 11.60 8.18
C GLU A 98 -14.62 11.67 9.22
N GLU A 99 -14.90 12.16 10.43
CA GLU A 99 -13.92 12.22 11.53
C GLU A 99 -13.40 10.82 11.91
N LYS A 100 -14.26 9.80 11.87
CA LYS A 100 -13.86 8.43 12.18
C LYS A 100 -13.00 7.81 11.09
N LEU A 101 -13.34 8.08 9.83
CA LEU A 101 -12.50 7.68 8.70
C LEU A 101 -11.14 8.37 8.77
N GLU A 102 -11.11 9.64 9.18
CA GLU A 102 -9.87 10.39 9.36
C GLU A 102 -8.96 9.75 10.42
N ASN A 103 -9.51 9.42 11.59
CA ASN A 103 -8.78 8.68 12.64
C ASN A 103 -8.31 7.29 12.15
N TRP A 104 -9.12 6.59 11.36
CA TRP A 104 -8.76 5.28 10.80
C TRP A 104 -7.59 5.35 9.80
N MET A 105 -7.42 6.49 9.13
CA MET A 105 -6.37 6.75 8.16
C MET A 105 -5.10 7.36 8.78
N GLU A 106 -5.15 7.75 10.06
CA GLU A 106 -4.03 8.35 10.78
C GLU A 106 -2.71 7.54 10.66
N PRO A 107 -2.70 6.20 10.77
CA PRO A 107 -1.46 5.43 10.59
C PRO A 107 -0.82 5.58 9.20
N ILE A 108 -1.62 5.85 8.16
CA ILE A 108 -1.10 6.13 6.82
C ILE A 108 -0.52 7.55 6.75
N LYS A 109 -1.19 8.53 7.36
CA LYS A 109 -0.70 9.91 7.45
C LYS A 109 0.64 9.97 8.19
N ASP A 110 0.75 9.30 9.33
CA ASP A 110 2.00 9.23 10.11
C ASP A 110 3.18 8.67 9.30
N ASN A 111 2.94 7.62 8.51
CA ASN A 111 3.96 7.07 7.62
C ASN A 111 4.36 8.06 6.53
N LEU A 112 3.40 8.78 5.94
CA LEU A 112 3.68 9.82 4.95
C LEU A 112 4.49 10.96 5.58
N ASP A 113 4.10 11.47 6.74
CA ASP A 113 4.84 12.51 7.47
C ASP A 113 6.27 12.07 7.76
N PHE A 114 6.45 10.83 8.23
CA PHE A 114 7.77 10.25 8.45
C PHE A 114 8.62 10.21 7.18
N ILE A 115 8.05 9.77 6.05
CA ILE A 115 8.75 9.74 4.74
C ILE A 115 9.14 11.17 4.31
N PHE A 116 8.22 12.13 4.41
CA PHE A 116 8.47 13.51 4.01
C PHE A 116 9.59 14.13 4.85
N HIS A 117 9.53 13.95 6.18
CA HIS A 117 10.59 14.37 7.08
C HIS A 117 11.96 13.75 6.73
N ARG A 118 12.01 12.43 6.49
CA ARG A 118 13.24 11.71 6.09
C ARG A 118 13.80 12.17 4.76
N SER A 119 12.92 12.50 3.81
CA SER A 119 13.30 13.03 2.51
C SER A 119 13.67 14.52 2.52
N LYS A 120 13.69 15.16 3.70
CA LYS A 120 13.92 16.60 3.90
C LYS A 120 12.91 17.48 3.14
N GLN A 121 11.70 16.96 2.92
CA GLN A 121 10.56 17.72 2.45
C GLN A 121 9.76 18.20 3.66
N GLY A 122 9.17 19.40 3.54
CA GLY A 122 8.36 19.95 4.62
C GLY A 122 6.95 19.36 4.67
N PRO A 123 6.21 19.64 5.75
CA PRO A 123 4.80 19.26 5.87
C PRO A 123 3.91 19.93 4.81
N LYS A 124 4.28 21.14 4.35
CA LYS A 124 3.55 21.89 3.33
C LYS A 124 3.50 21.15 1.99
N GLU A 125 4.57 20.44 1.64
CA GLU A 125 4.61 19.64 0.42
C GLU A 125 3.63 18.47 0.49
N LEU A 126 3.50 17.81 1.64
CA LEU A 126 2.54 16.72 1.81
C LEU A 126 1.10 17.24 1.76
N GLU A 127 0.79 18.34 2.46
CA GLU A 127 -0.51 19.01 2.40
C GLU A 127 -0.90 19.35 0.95
N GLU A 128 0.06 19.83 0.15
CA GLU A 128 -0.17 20.17 -1.25
C GLU A 128 -0.53 18.96 -2.10
N LEU A 129 0.08 17.80 -1.84
CA LEU A 129 -0.23 16.56 -2.55
C LEU A 129 -1.63 16.05 -2.24
N PHE A 130 -2.09 16.20 -1.00
CA PHE A 130 -3.48 15.93 -0.64
C PHE A 130 -4.43 16.92 -1.34
N ARG A 131 -4.10 18.22 -1.30
CA ARG A 131 -4.92 19.27 -1.94
C ARG A 131 -5.09 19.05 -3.44
N ARG A 132 -4.03 18.60 -4.13
CA ARG A 132 -4.05 18.28 -5.58
C ARG A 132 -4.56 16.88 -5.90
N GLN A 133 -4.94 16.09 -4.89
CA GLN A 133 -5.37 14.69 -5.05
C GLN A 133 -4.30 13.79 -5.71
N SER A 134 -3.01 14.15 -5.58
CA SER A 134 -1.89 13.28 -5.94
C SER A 134 -1.79 12.07 -5.00
N ILE A 135 -2.25 12.25 -3.75
CA ILE A 135 -2.44 11.19 -2.76
C ILE A 135 -3.90 11.26 -2.31
N VAL A 136 -4.60 10.13 -2.34
CA VAL A 136 -5.98 10.00 -1.89
C VAL A 136 -6.04 8.88 -0.86
N LEU A 137 -6.54 9.19 0.34
CA LEU A 137 -6.85 8.20 1.37
C LEU A 137 -8.36 7.98 1.35
N GLU A 138 -8.79 6.72 1.24
CA GLU A 138 -10.22 6.40 1.21
C GLU A 138 -10.52 5.05 1.87
N ALA A 139 -11.76 4.88 2.32
CA ALA A 139 -12.24 3.55 2.64
C ALA A 139 -12.38 2.71 1.37
N LEU A 140 -12.09 1.42 1.47
CA LEU A 140 -12.15 0.49 0.35
C LEU A 140 -13.53 0.45 -0.35
N THR A 141 -14.62 0.70 0.38
CA THR A 141 -15.98 0.76 -0.16
C THR A 141 -16.14 1.81 -1.27
N TYR A 142 -15.36 2.90 -1.24
CA TYR A 142 -15.42 3.96 -2.25
C TYR A 142 -14.66 3.64 -3.55
N SER A 143 -13.82 2.59 -3.54
CA SER A 143 -13.17 2.10 -4.75
C SER A 143 -14.11 1.28 -5.65
N ARG A 144 -15.27 0.85 -5.12
CA ARG A 144 -16.23 0.00 -5.83
C ARG A 144 -16.93 0.80 -6.94
N GLY A 145 -16.87 0.29 -8.18
CA GLY A 145 -17.61 0.84 -9.32
C GLY A 145 -16.85 1.86 -10.18
N ARG A 146 -15.58 2.15 -9.89
CA ARG A 146 -14.72 3.00 -10.75
C ARG A 146 -13.55 2.22 -11.33
N SER A 147 -13.08 2.64 -12.51
CA SER A 147 -11.81 2.16 -13.09
C SER A 147 -10.66 3.05 -12.64
N ILE A 148 -9.50 2.45 -12.36
CA ILE A 148 -8.32 3.14 -11.82
C ILE A 148 -7.15 2.93 -12.80
N PRO A 149 -7.10 3.63 -13.95
CA PRO A 149 -6.00 3.52 -14.90
C PRO A 149 -4.81 4.41 -14.49
N ASN A 150 -3.59 4.02 -14.87
CA ASN A 150 -2.34 4.80 -14.72
C ASN A 150 -2.08 5.34 -13.30
N GLN A 151 -2.37 4.53 -12.30
CA GLN A 151 -2.31 4.90 -10.88
C GLN A 151 -1.76 3.77 -10.04
N ILE A 152 -1.30 4.12 -8.84
CA ILE A 152 -0.97 3.14 -7.82
C ILE A 152 -2.19 2.96 -6.91
N LEU A 153 -2.65 1.72 -6.79
CA LEU A 153 -3.67 1.30 -5.82
C LEU A 153 -2.99 0.51 -4.71
N LEU A 154 -2.84 1.14 -3.54
CA LEU A 154 -2.28 0.53 -2.34
C LEU A 154 -3.45 0.13 -1.42
N ILE A 155 -3.61 -1.16 -1.19
CA ILE A 155 -4.63 -1.68 -0.26
C ILE A 155 -3.90 -2.22 0.96
N ASP A 156 -4.14 -1.59 2.10
CA ASP A 156 -3.55 -2.01 3.38
C ASP A 156 -4.55 -2.80 4.21
N GLU A 157 -4.04 -3.64 5.12
CA GLU A 157 -4.81 -4.58 5.95
C GLU A 157 -5.66 -5.58 5.15
N VAL A 158 -5.13 -6.12 4.06
CA VAL A 158 -5.87 -7.01 3.14
C VAL A 158 -6.39 -8.28 3.82
N GLN A 159 -5.79 -8.73 4.92
CA GLN A 159 -6.31 -9.85 5.72
C GLN A 159 -7.70 -9.58 6.31
N ASN A 160 -8.15 -8.33 6.37
CA ASN A 160 -9.47 -7.98 6.90
C ASN A 160 -10.58 -8.02 5.82
N LEU A 161 -10.23 -8.43 4.59
CA LEU A 161 -11.16 -8.64 3.48
C LEU A 161 -11.48 -10.10 3.27
N THR A 162 -12.64 -10.38 2.70
CA THR A 162 -12.89 -11.69 2.07
C THR A 162 -12.09 -11.83 0.77
N PRO A 163 -11.80 -13.07 0.31
CA PRO A 163 -11.24 -13.34 -1.01
C PRO A 163 -11.97 -12.65 -2.16
N LEU A 164 -13.31 -12.64 -2.09
CA LEU A 164 -14.15 -12.01 -3.10
C LEU A 164 -13.98 -10.50 -3.12
N GLU A 165 -13.90 -9.86 -1.96
CA GLU A 165 -13.66 -8.42 -1.86
C GLU A 165 -12.28 -8.04 -2.37
N ALA A 166 -11.22 -8.76 -1.96
CA ALA A 166 -9.87 -8.55 -2.45
C ALA A 166 -9.82 -8.65 -3.99
N LYS A 167 -10.38 -9.73 -4.56
CA LYS A 167 -10.48 -9.91 -6.02
C LYS A 167 -11.27 -8.79 -6.70
N THR A 168 -12.38 -8.37 -6.10
CA THR A 168 -13.23 -7.31 -6.64
C THR A 168 -12.47 -5.99 -6.74
N VAL A 169 -11.70 -5.63 -5.72
CA VAL A 169 -10.96 -4.36 -5.74
C VAL A 169 -9.74 -4.44 -6.67
N ILE A 170 -9.00 -5.55 -6.66
CA ILE A 170 -7.88 -5.74 -7.60
C ILE A 170 -8.36 -5.60 -9.04
N SER A 171 -9.55 -6.13 -9.36
CA SER A 171 -10.15 -6.00 -10.71
C SER A 171 -10.50 -4.56 -11.13
N ARG A 172 -10.42 -3.58 -10.23
CA ARG A 172 -10.62 -2.15 -10.56
C ARG A 172 -9.35 -1.48 -11.11
N ALA A 173 -8.19 -2.11 -10.90
CA ALA A 173 -6.93 -1.64 -11.47
C ALA A 173 -7.03 -1.72 -13.00
N GLY A 174 -7.02 -0.54 -13.63
CA GLY A 174 -7.12 -0.40 -15.08
C GLY A 174 -5.78 -0.57 -15.77
N GLU A 175 -5.76 -0.28 -17.08
CA GLU A 175 -4.53 -0.28 -17.85
C GLU A 175 -3.48 0.67 -17.24
N GLY A 176 -2.23 0.20 -17.22
CA GLY A 176 -1.10 0.95 -16.68
C GLY A 176 -1.13 1.19 -15.17
N ALA A 177 -2.05 0.55 -14.43
CA ALA A 177 -2.07 0.63 -12.98
C ALA A 177 -1.07 -0.35 -12.35
N LYS A 178 -0.63 -0.01 -11.13
CA LYS A 178 0.10 -0.92 -10.24
C LYS A 178 -0.69 -1.11 -8.96
N VAL A 179 -0.85 -2.35 -8.53
CA VAL A 179 -1.55 -2.72 -7.30
C VAL A 179 -0.52 -3.19 -6.29
N ILE A 180 -0.63 -2.66 -5.08
CA ILE A 180 0.19 -3.07 -3.94
C ILE A 180 -0.74 -3.48 -2.82
N LEU A 181 -0.57 -4.69 -2.31
CA LEU A 181 -1.33 -5.25 -1.21
C LEU A 181 -0.41 -5.40 -0.01
N THR A 182 -0.85 -4.95 1.16
CA THR A 182 -0.12 -5.14 2.42
C THR A 182 -1.03 -5.78 3.46
N GLY A 183 -0.46 -6.68 4.27
CA GLY A 183 -1.24 -7.32 5.33
C GLY A 183 -0.43 -8.24 6.24
N ASP A 184 -1.02 -8.56 7.39
CA ASP A 184 -0.48 -9.50 8.37
C ASP A 184 -1.48 -10.65 8.59
N PRO A 185 -1.19 -11.88 8.11
CA PRO A 185 -2.13 -13.01 8.22
C PRO A 185 -2.34 -13.45 9.68
N TRP A 186 -1.49 -13.00 10.60
CA TRP A 186 -1.59 -13.29 12.03
C TRP A 186 -2.36 -12.23 12.81
N GLN A 187 -2.78 -11.14 12.16
CA GLN A 187 -3.53 -10.04 12.77
C GLN A 187 -4.81 -9.78 11.98
N ILE A 188 -5.76 -10.72 12.10
CA ILE A 188 -7.09 -10.62 11.51
C ILE A 188 -8.00 -9.97 12.55
N ASP A 189 -8.40 -8.72 12.31
CA ASP A 189 -9.28 -7.98 13.21
C ASP A 189 -10.77 -8.16 12.83
N ASN A 190 -11.07 -8.64 11.63
CA ASN A 190 -12.43 -8.94 11.19
C ASN A 190 -12.94 -10.23 11.87
N PRO A 191 -13.97 -10.17 12.75
CA PRO A 191 -14.42 -11.32 13.53
C PRO A 191 -15.08 -12.42 12.69
N TYR A 192 -15.39 -12.14 11.42
CA TYR A 192 -15.99 -13.09 10.49
C TYR A 192 -14.97 -13.80 9.59
N LEU A 193 -13.68 -13.52 9.76
CA LEU A 193 -12.60 -14.08 8.96
C LEU A 193 -11.60 -14.84 9.84
N ASP A 194 -10.94 -15.81 9.22
CA ASP A 194 -9.86 -16.60 9.80
C ASP A 194 -8.70 -16.79 8.81
N SER A 195 -7.71 -17.60 9.18
CA SER A 195 -6.53 -17.85 8.35
C SER A 195 -6.85 -18.44 6.98
N ASP A 196 -8.02 -19.09 6.83
CA ASP A 196 -8.43 -19.86 5.65
C ASP A 196 -9.56 -19.18 4.86
N SER A 197 -10.04 -18.02 5.32
CA SER A 197 -11.12 -17.25 4.69
C SER A 197 -10.82 -15.78 4.42
N ASN A 198 -9.56 -15.33 4.56
CA ASN A 198 -9.17 -13.94 4.37
C ASN A 198 -8.58 -13.60 2.97
N GLY A 199 -8.47 -12.30 2.70
CA GLY A 199 -8.09 -11.73 1.40
C GLY A 199 -6.64 -12.01 0.98
N LEU A 200 -5.76 -12.42 1.90
CA LEU A 200 -4.37 -12.77 1.58
C LEU A 200 -4.25 -14.14 0.89
N ILE A 201 -5.23 -15.04 1.05
CA ILE A 201 -5.13 -16.44 0.60
C ILE A 201 -4.98 -16.59 -0.91
N TYR A 202 -5.67 -15.72 -1.66
CA TYR A 202 -5.65 -15.74 -3.13
C TYR A 202 -4.77 -14.64 -3.72
N THR A 203 -4.09 -13.87 -2.88
CA THR A 203 -3.30 -12.71 -3.29
C THR A 203 -1.82 -12.81 -2.90
N ALA A 204 -1.45 -13.75 -2.03
CA ALA A 204 -0.07 -14.08 -1.67
C ALA A 204 0.53 -15.18 -2.56
#